data_AF-A0A6J4TDC4-F1
#
_entry.id   AF-A0A6J4TDC4-F1
#
_cell.length_a   1.000
_cell.length_b   1.000
_cell.length_c   1.000
_cell.angle_alpha   90.00
_cell.angle_beta   90.00
_cell.angle_gamma   90.00
#
_symmetry.space_group_name_H-M   'P 1'
#
loop_
_entity.id
_entity.type
_entity.pdbx_description
1 polymer ?
#
loop_
_entity_poly.entity_id
_entity_poly.type
_entity_poly.pdbx_seq_one_letter_code
_entity_poly.pdbx_strand_id
1 'polypeptide(L)'
;MVRTTDSLHAGLDHLAASEPAFAAVLERLGRPEPRNSEPGVNTLLRTIVGQQVSVAAARAMWSKLEGGFGSPPDLHRILSASDEELRAVGQSRQKAGYLRS
;
A
#
# COMPACT_ATOMS: atom_id res chain seq x y z
N MET A 1 4.06 15.63 -9.54
CA MET A 1 3.65 14.34 -8.92
C MET A 1 2.60 13.71 -9.83
N VAL A 2 2.75 12.43 -10.18
CA VAL A 2 1.83 11.74 -11.12
C VAL A 2 0.58 11.31 -10.35
N ARG A 3 -0.54 12.03 -10.54
CA ARG A 3 -1.82 11.80 -9.83
C ARG A 3 -3.04 11.73 -10.75
N THR A 4 -2.93 12.30 -11.95
CA THR A 4 -3.98 12.30 -12.98
C THR A 4 -3.51 11.56 -14.22
N THR A 5 -4.45 11.13 -15.06
CA THR A 5 -4.17 10.51 -16.37
C THR A 5 -3.26 11.39 -17.22
N ASP A 6 -3.54 12.70 -17.29
CA ASP A 6 -2.71 13.65 -18.05
C ASP A 6 -1.28 13.72 -17.51
N SER A 7 -1.11 13.81 -16.18
CA SER A 7 0.22 13.87 -15.57
C SER A 7 1.01 12.55 -15.75
N LEU A 8 0.30 11.42 -15.84
CA LEU A 8 0.88 10.11 -16.11
C LEU A 8 1.31 10.02 -17.58
N HIS A 9 0.43 10.39 -18.50
CA HIS A 9 0.72 10.36 -19.93
C HIS A 9 1.91 11.25 -20.28
N ALA A 10 1.98 12.47 -19.74
CA ALA A 10 3.12 13.36 -19.94
C ALA A 10 4.44 12.73 -19.46
N GLY A 11 4.44 12.02 -18.33
CA GLY A 11 5.61 11.30 -17.83
C GLY A 11 6.00 10.11 -18.72
N LEU A 12 5.01 9.35 -19.20
CA LEU A 12 5.23 8.23 -20.12
C LEU A 12 5.79 8.69 -21.47
N ASP A 13 5.29 9.79 -22.00
CA ASP A 13 5.77 10.39 -23.26
C ASP A 13 7.22 10.84 -23.11
N HIS A 14 7.55 11.48 -21.98
CA HIS A 14 8.91 11.90 -21.68
C HIS A 14 9.87 10.70 -21.58
N LEU A 15 9.46 9.60 -20.93
CA LEU A 15 10.25 8.37 -20.83
C LEU A 15 10.44 7.72 -22.21
N ALA A 16 9.37 7.60 -23.00
CA ALA A 16 9.42 6.99 -24.33
C ALA A 16 10.29 7.79 -25.31
N ALA A 17 10.31 9.11 -25.19
CA ALA A 17 11.20 9.98 -25.97
C ALA A 17 12.67 9.85 -25.56
N SER A 18 12.93 9.49 -24.30
CA SER A 18 14.30 9.42 -23.74
C SER A 18 14.93 8.03 -23.86
N GLU A 19 14.13 6.96 -23.80
CA GLU A 19 14.61 5.57 -23.84
C GLU A 19 13.63 4.69 -24.68
N PRO A 20 14.06 4.18 -25.85
CA PRO A 20 13.23 3.40 -26.76
C PRO A 20 12.57 2.16 -26.16
N ALA A 21 13.16 1.54 -25.14
CA ALA A 21 12.56 0.41 -24.45
C ALA A 21 11.20 0.75 -23.81
N PHE A 22 11.00 1.98 -23.32
CA PHE A 22 9.70 2.41 -22.81
C PHE A 22 8.67 2.58 -23.93
N ALA A 23 9.07 3.11 -25.09
CA ALA A 23 8.19 3.23 -26.25
C ALA A 23 7.68 1.85 -26.70
N ALA A 24 8.57 0.87 -26.81
CA ALA A 24 8.22 -0.51 -27.18
C ALA A 24 7.27 -1.18 -26.17
N VAL A 25 7.43 -0.89 -24.87
CA VAL A 25 6.52 -1.39 -23.83
C VAL A 25 5.13 -0.76 -23.96
N LEU A 26 5.06 0.55 -24.19
CA LEU A 26 3.79 1.27 -24.36
C LEU A 26 3.04 0.83 -25.62
N GLU A 27 3.75 0.57 -26.72
CA GLU A 27 3.15 0.03 -27.94
C GLU A 27 2.56 -1.36 -27.71
N ARG A 28 3.26 -2.22 -26.96
CA ARG A 28 2.85 -3.60 -26.70
C ARG A 28 1.75 -3.75 -25.66
N LEU A 29 1.78 -2.95 -24.59
CA LEU A 29 0.93 -3.12 -23.41
C LEU A 29 -0.08 -1.98 -23.21
N GLY A 30 0.03 -0.90 -23.99
CA GLY A 30 -0.75 0.30 -23.79
C GLY A 30 -0.28 1.14 -22.60
N ARG A 31 -1.01 2.23 -22.35
CA ARG A 31 -0.75 3.12 -21.21
C ARG A 31 -1.45 2.59 -19.96
N PRO A 32 -0.77 2.51 -18.81
CA PRO A 32 -1.42 2.16 -17.56
C PRO A 32 -2.34 3.29 -17.08
N GLU A 33 -3.34 2.93 -16.29
CA GLU A 33 -4.14 3.89 -15.53
C GLU A 33 -3.38 4.43 -14.30
N PRO A 34 -3.67 5.67 -13.86
CA PRO A 34 -3.14 6.19 -12.60
C PRO A 34 -3.48 5.29 -11.42
N ARG A 35 -2.47 4.95 -10.62
CA ARG A 35 -2.68 4.21 -9.37
C ARG A 35 -2.78 5.16 -8.20
N ASN A 36 -4.02 5.47 -7.83
CA ASN A 36 -4.34 6.34 -6.70
C ASN A 36 -4.87 5.52 -5.51
N SER A 37 -4.53 5.97 -4.31
CA SER A 37 -5.10 5.50 -3.05
C SER A 37 -5.58 6.70 -2.26
N GLU A 38 -6.70 6.56 -1.54
CA GLU A 38 -7.18 7.61 -0.64
C GLU A 38 -6.09 7.98 0.38
N PRO A 39 -5.73 9.27 0.53
CA PRO A 39 -4.79 9.69 1.56
C PRO A 39 -5.35 9.41 2.96
N GLY A 40 -4.45 9.16 3.90
CA GLY A 40 -4.80 9.07 5.32
C GLY A 40 -4.26 7.85 6.03
N VAL A 41 -4.54 7.79 7.33
CA VAL A 41 -3.95 6.81 8.24
C VAL A 41 -4.29 5.37 7.86
N ASN A 42 -5.52 5.07 7.44
CA ASN A 42 -5.91 3.71 7.06
C ASN A 42 -5.04 3.18 5.90
N THR A 43 -4.89 3.98 4.84
CA THR A 43 -4.05 3.64 3.68
C THR A 43 -2.59 3.47 4.08
N LEU A 44 -2.09 4.28 5.02
CA LEU A 44 -0.75 4.12 5.58
C LEU A 44 -0.61 2.80 6.35
N LEU A 45 -1.57 2.45 7.22
CA LEU A 45 -1.57 1.17 7.93
C LEU A 45 -1.61 -0.01 6.95
N ARG A 46 -2.45 0.04 5.90
CA ARG A 46 -2.48 -0.99 4.85
C ARG A 46 -1.14 -1.15 4.15
N THR A 47 -0.45 -0.04 3.92
CA THR A 47 0.90 -0.01 3.34
C THR A 47 1.90 -0.70 4.26
N ILE A 48 1.91 -0.36 5.55
CA ILE A 48 2.78 -0.96 6.57
C ILE A 48 2.52 -2.47 6.70
N VAL A 49 1.24 -2.87 6.84
CA VAL A 49 0.84 -4.27 6.97
C VAL A 49 1.25 -5.09 5.74
N GLY A 50 1.19 -4.50 4.54
CA GLY A 50 1.56 -5.14 3.28
C GLY A 50 3.06 -5.23 3.00
N GLN A 51 3.93 -4.65 3.83
CA GLN A 51 5.39 -4.67 3.58
C GLN A 51 5.92 -6.12 3.51
N GLN A 52 6.74 -6.39 2.49
CA GLN A 52 7.49 -7.64 2.28
C GLN A 52 6.64 -8.93 2.21
N VAL A 53 5.36 -8.81 1.86
CA VAL A 53 4.45 -9.97 1.73
C VAL A 53 3.68 -9.92 0.42
N SER A 54 3.11 -11.05 0.01
CA SER A 54 2.24 -11.11 -1.16
C SER A 54 0.96 -10.32 -0.93
N VAL A 55 0.26 -9.95 -2.02
CA VAL A 55 -1.05 -9.27 -1.94
C VAL A 55 -2.07 -10.09 -1.16
N ALA A 56 -2.08 -11.42 -1.33
CA ALA A 56 -2.98 -12.32 -0.60
C ALA A 56 -2.67 -12.34 0.90
N ALA A 57 -1.40 -12.40 1.28
CA ALA A 57 -0.97 -12.34 2.67
C ALA A 57 -1.29 -10.98 3.30
N ALA A 58 -1.04 -9.87 2.59
CA ALA A 58 -1.39 -8.53 3.04
C ALA A 58 -2.90 -8.39 3.31
N ARG A 59 -3.75 -8.94 2.42
CA ARG A 59 -5.21 -8.98 2.61
C ARG A 59 -5.60 -9.78 3.86
N ALA A 60 -5.02 -10.97 4.03
CA ALA A 60 -5.31 -11.80 5.21
C ALA A 60 -4.88 -11.14 6.53
N MET A 61 -3.69 -10.52 6.55
CA MET A 61 -3.20 -9.77 7.72
C MET A 61 -4.06 -8.54 8.00
N TRP A 62 -4.51 -7.83 6.96
CA TRP A 62 -5.43 -6.71 7.10
C TRP A 62 -6.77 -7.15 7.71
N SER A 63 -7.39 -8.22 7.20
CA SER A 63 -8.64 -8.75 7.75
C SER A 63 -8.50 -9.20 9.20
N LYS A 64 -7.35 -9.75 9.61
CA LYS A 64 -7.07 -10.08 11.02
C LYS A 64 -6.94 -8.83 11.89
N LEU A 65 -6.25 -7.81 11.39
CA LEU A 65 -6.14 -6.52 12.09
C LEU A 65 -7.53 -5.89 12.26
N GLU A 66 -8.37 -5.94 11.23
CA GLU A 66 -9.75 -5.47 11.32
C GLU A 66 -10.59 -6.29 12.31
N GLY A 67 -10.45 -7.61 12.31
CA GLY A 67 -11.15 -8.48 13.25
C GLY A 67 -10.75 -8.24 14.71
N GLY A 68 -9.49 -7.89 14.98
CA GLY A 68 -9.01 -7.62 16.35
C GLY A 68 -9.28 -6.19 16.83
N PHE A 69 -9.25 -5.21 15.93
CA PHE A 69 -9.21 -3.78 16.28
C PHE A 69 -10.34 -2.94 15.67
N GLY A 70 -11.26 -3.55 14.92
CA GLY A 70 -12.39 -2.88 14.25
C GLY A 70 -12.16 -2.65 12.75
N SER A 71 -13.22 -2.33 12.01
CA SER A 71 -13.12 -1.99 10.57
C SER A 71 -13.70 -0.57 10.36
N PRO A 72 -12.85 0.45 10.11
CA PRO A 72 -11.39 0.40 10.07
C PRO A 72 -10.75 0.16 11.46
N PRO A 73 -9.49 -0.29 11.54
CA PRO A 73 -8.83 -0.52 12.82
C PRO A 73 -8.74 0.74 13.67
N ASP A 74 -9.18 0.65 14.92
CA ASP A 74 -9.12 1.74 15.90
C ASP A 74 -7.68 2.00 16.34
N LEU A 75 -7.20 3.22 16.11
CA LEU A 75 -5.83 3.62 16.40
C LEU A 75 -5.52 3.63 17.90
N HIS A 76 -6.46 4.06 18.73
CA HIS A 76 -6.26 4.06 20.18
C HIS A 76 -6.11 2.63 20.70
N ARG A 77 -6.91 1.71 20.18
CA ARG A 77 -6.81 0.29 20.55
C ARG A 77 -5.50 -0.33 20.06
N ILE A 78 -5.01 0.03 18.88
CA ILE A 78 -3.71 -0.43 18.37
C ILE A 78 -2.55 0.11 19.25
N LEU A 79 -2.61 1.38 19.63
CA LEU A 79 -1.60 2.03 20.47
C LEU A 79 -1.55 1.40 21.86
N SER A 80 -2.69 1.03 22.43
CA SER A 80 -2.79 0.39 23.75
C SER A 80 -2.59 -1.12 23.73
N ALA A 81 -2.58 -1.76 22.55
CA ALA A 81 -2.37 -3.20 22.44
C ALA A 81 -1.00 -3.61 22.99
N SER A 82 -0.91 -4.82 23.53
CA SER A 82 0.36 -5.51 23.79
C SER A 82 0.98 -6.05 22.50
N ASP A 83 2.28 -6.37 22.54
CA ASP A 83 2.96 -7.03 21.42
C ASP A 83 2.38 -8.42 21.12
N GLU A 84 1.86 -9.11 22.13
CA GLU A 84 1.21 -10.41 21.98
C GLU A 84 -0.12 -10.29 21.22
N GLU A 85 -0.95 -9.30 21.54
CA GLU A 85 -2.20 -9.03 20.83
C GLU A 85 -1.96 -8.67 19.35
N LEU A 86 -0.96 -7.82 19.07
CA LEU A 86 -0.59 -7.51 17.69
C LEU A 86 -0.03 -8.73 16.94
N ARG A 87 0.72 -9.59 17.62
CA ARG A 87 1.22 -10.84 17.03
C ARG A 87 0.09 -11.82 16.72
N ALA A 88 -0.92 -11.90 17.60
CA ALA A 88 -2.09 -12.75 17.40
C ALA A 88 -2.88 -12.40 16.13
N VAL A 89 -2.93 -11.11 15.77
CA VAL A 89 -3.50 -10.65 14.49
C VAL A 89 -2.51 -10.66 13.32
N GLY A 90 -1.35 -11.29 13.48
CA GLY A 90 -0.39 -11.54 12.40
C GLY A 90 0.61 -10.42 12.14
N GLN A 91 0.75 -9.44 13.04
CA GLN A 91 1.78 -8.40 12.88
C GLN A 91 3.15 -8.93 13.33
N SER A 92 4.18 -8.63 12.53
CA SER A 92 5.57 -8.84 12.95
C SER A 92 5.94 -7.79 14.00
N ARG A 93 7.01 -8.04 14.78
CA ARG A 93 7.52 -7.07 15.77
C ARG A 93 7.84 -5.71 15.14
N GLN A 94 8.43 -5.70 13.94
CA GLN A 94 8.77 -4.47 13.23
C GLN A 94 7.50 -3.71 12.78
N LYS A 95 6.51 -4.41 12.21
CA LYS A 95 5.24 -3.81 11.82
C LYS A 95 4.48 -3.27 13.03
N ALA A 96 4.46 -4.02 14.14
CA ALA A 96 3.88 -3.56 15.40
C ALA A 96 4.49 -2.24 15.89
N GLY A 97 5.81 -2.08 15.78
CA GLY A 97 6.49 -0.80 16.05
C GLY A 97 5.99 0.33 15.13
N TYR A 98 5.91 0.08 13.83
CA TYR A 98 5.47 1.09 12.85
C TYR A 98 4.00 1.48 12.99
N LEU A 99 3.12 0.55 13.39
CA LEU A 99 1.70 0.85 13.63
C LEU A 99 1.49 1.78 14.83
N ARG A 100 2.48 1.91 15.72
CA ARG A 100 2.42 2.74 16.94
C ARG A 100 3.34 3.98 16.89
N SER A 101 4.00 4.24 15.76
CA SER A 101 4.92 5.38 15.59
C SER A 101 4.24 6.60 14.98
#